data_AF-A0A7R9UL64-F1
#
_entry.id   AF-A0A7R9UL64-F1
#
_cell.length_a   1.000
_cell.length_b   1.000
_cell.length_c   1.000
_cell.angle_alpha   90.00
_cell.angle_beta   90.00
_cell.angle_gamma   90.00
#
_symmetry.space_group_name_H-M   'P 1'
#
loop_
_entity.id
_entity.type
_entity.pdbx_description
1 polymer ?
#
loop_
_entity_poly.entity_id
_entity_poly.type
_entity_poly.pdbx_seq_one_letter_code
_entity_poly.pdbx_strand_id
1 'polypeptide(L)'
;DDEQQAAYHLSELIEDHAYSTYDKYLREHEAALRAAPVPPIAKKYYEDDNPFLFDLFCTVSDTAALSQTAEGDGGVELGSECPRQRPTLRSLYDVFVNVRDDEREHWKTLCNLVQFDNMEGAGGVVRSTQPSPHE
;
A
#
# COMPACT_ATOMS: atom_id res chain seq x y z
N ASP A 1 22.15 -10.15 -5.91
CA ASP A 1 23.19 -9.16 -5.54
C ASP A 1 22.97 -8.66 -4.13
N ASP A 2 23.99 -8.75 -3.27
CA ASP A 2 23.91 -8.30 -1.86
C ASP A 2 23.57 -6.80 -1.74
N GLU A 3 24.06 -5.98 -2.66
CA GLU A 3 23.76 -4.53 -2.70
C GLU A 3 22.26 -4.26 -2.91
N GLN A 4 21.61 -5.05 -3.75
CA GLN A 4 20.18 -4.93 -4.03
C GLN A 4 19.36 -5.32 -2.79
N GLN A 5 19.72 -6.41 -2.11
CA GLN A 5 19.04 -6.84 -0.88
C GLN A 5 19.21 -5.81 0.25
N ALA A 6 20.40 -5.23 0.41
CA ALA A 6 20.64 -4.17 1.38
C ALA A 6 19.82 -2.90 1.07
N ALA A 7 19.69 -2.53 -0.20
CA ALA A 7 18.88 -1.39 -0.62
C ALA A 7 17.40 -1.61 -0.31
N TYR A 8 16.83 -2.77 -0.65
CA TYR A 8 15.44 -3.09 -0.33
C TYR A 8 15.19 -3.14 1.18
N HIS A 9 16.11 -3.72 1.96
CA HIS A 9 16.00 -3.73 3.41
C HIS A 9 16.01 -2.30 4.00
N LEU A 10 16.88 -1.42 3.51
CA LEU A 10 16.87 -0.01 3.91
C LEU A 10 15.54 0.66 3.56
N SER A 11 15.01 0.42 2.35
CA SER A 11 13.70 0.93 1.95
C SER A 11 12.60 0.43 2.89
N GLU A 12 12.58 -0.85 3.26
CA GLU A 12 11.61 -1.38 4.23
C GLU A 12 11.66 -0.63 5.58
N LEU A 13 12.86 -0.36 6.10
CA LEU A 13 13.02 0.39 7.35
C LEU A 13 12.52 1.83 7.22
N ILE A 14 12.70 2.45 6.06
CA ILE A 14 12.20 3.79 5.77
C ILE A 14 10.67 3.78 5.74
N GLU A 15 10.04 2.83 5.04
CA GLU A 15 8.58 2.76 4.96
C GLU A 15 7.93 2.45 6.32
N ASP A 16 8.51 1.55 7.12
CA ASP A 16 8.02 1.26 8.47
C ASP A 16 8.12 2.49 9.39
N HIS A 17 9.20 3.27 9.26
CA HIS A 17 9.35 4.52 9.98
C HIS A 17 8.38 5.60 9.51
N ALA A 18 8.13 5.70 8.20
CA ALA A 18 7.17 6.61 7.62
C ALA A 18 5.75 6.31 8.13
N TYR A 19 5.34 5.03 8.11
CA TYR A 19 4.08 4.58 8.70
C TYR A 19 3.94 5.03 10.16
N SER A 20 4.96 4.76 10.98
CA SER A 20 4.96 5.13 12.41
C SER A 20 4.83 6.64 12.61
N THR A 21 5.51 7.43 11.75
CA THR A 21 5.48 8.89 11.79
C THR A 21 4.07 9.41 11.50
N TYR A 22 3.42 8.93 10.45
CA TYR A 22 2.05 9.35 10.12
C TYR A 22 1.03 8.87 11.16
N ASP A 23 1.17 7.63 11.66
CA ASP A 23 0.29 7.09 12.71
C ASP A 23 0.36 7.92 14.00
N LYS A 24 1.57 8.34 14.39
CA LYS A 24 1.77 9.26 15.53
C LYS A 24 1.14 10.63 15.25
N TYR A 25 1.40 11.21 14.08
CA TYR A 25 0.87 12.53 13.71
C TYR A 25 -0.67 12.55 13.69
N LEU A 26 -1.29 11.49 13.16
CA LEU A 26 -2.75 11.32 13.15
C LEU A 26 -3.34 11.34 14.56
N ARG A 27 -2.69 10.67 15.52
CA ARG A 27 -3.14 10.65 16.94
C ARG A 27 -2.99 12.01 17.62
N GLU A 28 -1.90 12.71 17.35
CA GLU A 28 -1.60 14.00 18.01
C GLU A 28 -2.43 15.16 17.45
N HIS A 29 -2.82 15.09 16.17
CA HIS A 29 -3.45 16.21 15.45
C HIS A 29 -4.86 15.90 14.93
N GLU A 30 -5.49 14.82 15.40
CA GLU A 30 -6.79 14.33 14.91
C GLU A 30 -7.84 15.45 14.78
N ALA A 31 -8.06 16.23 15.84
CA ALA A 31 -9.10 17.26 15.85
C ALA A 31 -8.87 18.35 14.78
N ALA A 32 -7.62 18.78 14.59
CA ALA A 32 -7.26 19.78 13.59
C ALA A 32 -7.40 19.23 12.16
N LEU A 33 -6.98 17.98 11.94
CA LEU A 33 -7.05 17.32 10.64
C LEU A 33 -8.48 17.03 10.20
N ARG A 34 -9.37 16.67 11.15
CA ARG A 34 -10.80 16.47 10.85
C ARG A 34 -11.53 17.76 10.50
N ALA A 35 -11.08 18.90 11.05
CA ALA A 35 -11.65 20.21 10.76
C ALA A 35 -11.16 20.79 9.42
N ALA A 36 -9.99 20.36 8.94
CA ALA A 36 -9.42 20.85 7.70
C ALA A 36 -10.06 20.19 6.47
N PRO A 37 -10.32 20.98 5.40
CA PRO A 37 -10.88 20.43 4.16
C PRO A 37 -9.86 19.56 3.44
N VAL A 38 -10.37 18.63 2.62
CA VAL A 38 -9.53 17.80 1.76
C VAL A 38 -8.85 18.67 0.68
N PRO A 39 -7.51 18.59 0.51
CA PRO A 39 -6.81 19.28 -0.56
C PRO A 39 -7.28 18.83 -1.95
N PRO A 40 -7.42 19.75 -2.93
CA PRO A 40 -7.89 19.39 -4.29
C PRO A 40 -7.03 18.33 -4.98
N ILE A 41 -5.70 18.36 -4.76
CA ILE A 41 -4.78 17.37 -5.34
C ILE A 41 -5.00 15.96 -4.76
N ALA A 42 -5.35 15.85 -3.48
CA ALA A 42 -5.62 14.56 -2.85
C ALA A 42 -6.91 13.94 -3.38
N LYS A 43 -7.96 14.74 -3.58
CA LYS A 43 -9.18 14.29 -4.27
C LYS A 43 -8.88 13.78 -5.67
N LYS A 44 -8.10 14.54 -6.44
CA LYS A 44 -7.70 14.13 -7.78
C LYS A 44 -6.88 12.84 -7.82
N TYR A 45 -6.08 12.57 -6.79
CA TYR A 45 -5.27 11.36 -6.74
C TYR A 45 -6.09 10.14 -6.31
N TYR A 46 -6.87 10.26 -5.24
CA TYR A 46 -7.57 9.13 -4.61
C TYR A 46 -8.99 8.90 -5.15
N GLU A 47 -9.73 9.98 -5.47
CA GLU A 47 -11.16 9.90 -5.85
C GLU A 47 -11.40 9.97 -7.35
N ASP A 48 -10.63 10.76 -8.12
CA ASP A 48 -10.86 10.89 -9.57
C ASP A 48 -10.58 9.58 -10.30
N ASP A 49 -11.45 9.21 -11.24
CA ASP A 49 -11.35 8.03 -12.12
C ASP A 49 -10.25 8.15 -13.19
N ASN A 50 -9.06 8.59 -12.79
CA ASN A 50 -7.87 8.39 -13.61
C ASN A 50 -7.24 7.04 -13.23
N PRO A 51 -7.45 5.97 -14.01
CA PRO A 51 -6.93 4.63 -13.71
C PRO A 51 -5.41 4.61 -13.62
N PHE A 52 -4.73 5.59 -14.20
CA PHE A 52 -3.27 5.62 -14.21
C PHE A 52 -2.63 5.95 -12.86
N LEU A 53 -3.30 6.75 -12.01
CA LEU A 53 -2.65 7.29 -10.79
C LEU A 53 -2.73 6.37 -9.59
N PHE A 54 -3.82 5.62 -9.44
CA PHE A 54 -4.06 4.76 -8.29
C PHE A 54 -3.70 3.30 -8.60
N ASP A 55 -4.17 2.76 -9.73
CA ASP A 55 -4.00 1.35 -10.06
C ASP A 55 -2.54 0.97 -10.37
N LEU A 56 -1.72 1.92 -10.85
CA LEU A 56 -0.31 1.68 -11.15
C LEU A 56 0.56 1.57 -9.89
N PHE A 57 0.17 2.25 -8.80
CA PHE A 57 0.96 2.34 -7.57
C PHE A 57 0.44 1.44 -6.43
N CYS A 58 -0.85 1.07 -6.43
CA CYS A 58 -1.41 0.08 -5.52
C CYS A 58 -1.12 -1.35 -6.01
N THR A 59 0.11 -1.83 -5.83
CA THR A 59 0.58 -3.09 -6.43
C THR A 59 0.20 -4.35 -5.65
N VAL A 60 -0.28 -4.25 -4.40
CA VAL A 60 -0.57 -5.43 -3.56
C VAL A 60 -2.04 -5.81 -3.66
N SER A 61 -2.32 -6.95 -4.30
CA SER A 61 -3.65 -7.55 -4.24
C SER A 61 -3.83 -8.21 -2.88
N ASP A 62 -4.75 -7.70 -2.05
CA ASP A 62 -5.22 -8.47 -0.88
C ASP A 62 -6.09 -9.64 -1.41
N THR A 63 -5.44 -10.72 -1.86
CA THR A 63 -6.11 -11.96 -2.29
C THR A 63 -6.89 -12.65 -1.17
N ALA A 64 -6.78 -12.17 0.08
CA ALA A 64 -7.55 -12.64 1.22
C ALA A 64 -9.05 -12.29 1.12
N ALA A 65 -9.43 -11.22 0.42
CA ALA A 65 -10.82 -10.79 0.31
C ALA A 65 -11.65 -11.56 -0.76
N LEU A 66 -10.99 -12.32 -1.65
CA LEU A 66 -11.65 -13.09 -2.72
C LEU A 66 -11.87 -14.58 -2.37
N SER A 67 -11.59 -15.01 -1.13
CA SER A 67 -11.79 -16.41 -0.72
C SER A 67 -13.25 -16.81 -0.44
N GLN A 68 -14.23 -15.94 -0.72
CA GLN A 68 -15.65 -16.29 -0.67
C GLN A 68 -16.39 -15.71 -1.87
N THR A 69 -16.21 -16.28 -3.05
CA THR A 69 -17.30 -16.62 -3.98
C THR A 69 -16.75 -17.26 -5.27
N ALA A 70 -17.48 -18.26 -5.75
CA ALA A 70 -17.47 -18.82 -7.09
C ALA A 70 -16.37 -19.84 -7.45
N GLU A 71 -16.67 -21.10 -7.17
CA GLU A 71 -16.32 -22.21 -8.07
C GLU A 71 -17.07 -21.99 -9.40
N GLY A 72 -16.35 -21.77 -10.50
CA GLY A 72 -16.96 -21.56 -11.81
C GLY A 72 -15.92 -21.46 -12.92
N ASP A 73 -15.76 -22.56 -13.65
CA ASP A 73 -14.97 -22.71 -14.88
C ASP A 73 -15.43 -21.74 -15.99
N GLY A 74 -14.47 -21.07 -16.65
CA GLY A 74 -14.70 -20.28 -17.86
C GLY A 74 -14.03 -18.90 -17.84
N GLY A 75 -13.02 -18.72 -18.71
CA GLY A 75 -12.09 -17.59 -18.75
C GLY A 75 -12.68 -16.19 -18.58
N VAL A 76 -11.94 -15.34 -17.85
CA VAL A 76 -12.31 -13.95 -17.57
C VAL A 76 -11.16 -13.03 -18.00
N GLU A 77 -11.57 -11.90 -18.56
CA GLU A 77 -10.81 -10.94 -19.36
C GLU A 77 -9.65 -10.26 -18.63
N LEU A 78 -8.70 -9.74 -19.42
CA LEU A 78 -7.70 -8.76 -18.96
C LEU A 78 -8.41 -7.49 -18.45
N GLY A 79 -8.79 -7.53 -17.19
CA GLY A 79 -9.31 -6.41 -16.42
C GLY A 79 -9.11 -6.77 -14.97
N SER A 80 -7.88 -6.66 -14.48
CA SER A 80 -7.56 -6.89 -13.07
C SER A 80 -8.18 -5.74 -12.27
N GLU A 81 -9.45 -5.89 -11.92
CA GLU A 81 -10.19 -4.94 -11.09
C GLU A 81 -9.58 -4.93 -9.69
N CYS A 82 -8.77 -3.90 -9.42
CA CYS A 82 -8.16 -3.64 -8.12
C CYS A 82 -9.25 -3.55 -7.04
N PRO A 83 -9.31 -4.42 -6.01
CA PRO A 83 -10.41 -4.41 -5.06
C PRO A 83 -10.22 -3.40 -3.91
N ARG A 84 -9.37 -2.36 -4.07
CA ARG A 84 -9.49 -1.17 -3.23
C ARG A 84 -10.53 -0.26 -3.87
N GLN A 85 -11.77 -0.30 -3.34
CA GLN A 85 -12.72 0.79 -3.60
C GLN A 85 -12.01 2.12 -3.32
N ARG A 86 -11.99 3.01 -4.32
CA ARG A 86 -11.40 4.34 -4.21
C ARG A 86 -11.89 4.99 -2.90
N PRO A 87 -10.97 5.38 -2.00
CA PRO A 87 -11.38 5.89 -0.69
C PRO A 87 -12.10 7.22 -0.86
N THR A 88 -13.26 7.37 -0.21
CA THR A 88 -13.97 8.66 -0.18
C THR A 88 -13.39 9.54 0.92
N LEU A 89 -12.83 10.68 0.53
CA LEU A 89 -12.17 11.65 1.41
C LEU A 89 -13.16 12.69 1.92
N ARG A 90 -13.35 12.79 3.24
CA ARG A 90 -14.22 13.79 3.88
C ARG A 90 -13.46 14.93 4.51
N SER A 91 -12.24 14.66 4.97
CA SER A 91 -11.37 15.61 5.67
C SER A 91 -9.90 15.36 5.37
N LEU A 92 -9.04 16.32 5.75
CA LEU A 92 -7.58 16.13 5.64
C LEU A 92 -7.12 14.92 6.45
N TYR A 93 -7.80 14.57 7.54
CA TYR A 93 -7.53 13.35 8.31
C TYR A 93 -7.57 12.10 7.43
N ASP A 94 -8.57 11.97 6.56
CA ASP A 94 -8.72 10.79 5.70
C ASP A 94 -7.58 10.71 4.67
N VAL A 95 -7.04 11.85 4.24
CA VAL A 95 -5.86 11.89 3.37
C VAL A 95 -4.65 11.32 4.09
N PHE A 96 -4.38 11.76 5.33
CA PHE A 96 -3.25 11.25 6.11
C PHE A 96 -3.40 9.76 6.46
N VAL A 97 -4.63 9.27 6.65
CA VAL A 97 -4.89 7.83 6.83
C VAL A 97 -4.50 7.06 5.57
N ASN A 98 -4.93 7.53 4.38
CA ASN A 98 -4.57 6.87 3.13
C ASN A 98 -3.06 6.91 2.89
N VAL A 99 -2.40 8.05 3.10
CA VAL A 99 -0.92 8.15 2.98
C VAL A 99 -0.24 7.16 3.93
N ARG A 100 -0.65 7.10 5.20
CA ARG A 100 -0.10 6.11 6.15
C ARG A 100 -0.28 4.68 5.64
N ASP A 101 -1.46 4.36 5.14
CA ASP A 101 -1.79 3.00 4.69
C ASP A 101 -1.06 2.65 3.39
N ASP A 102 -0.78 3.63 2.53
CA ASP A 102 0.07 3.47 1.34
C ASP A 102 1.50 3.11 1.73
N GLU A 103 2.11 3.75 2.75
CA GLU A 103 3.45 3.36 3.22
C GLU A 103 3.49 1.92 3.73
N ARG A 104 2.38 1.44 4.31
CA ARG A 104 2.27 0.02 4.71
C ARG A 104 2.22 -0.90 3.50
N GLU A 105 1.60 -0.48 2.40
CA GLU A 105 1.58 -1.25 1.16
C GLU A 105 2.94 -1.24 0.48
N HIS A 106 3.61 -0.09 0.42
CA HIS A 106 4.98 0.02 -0.06
C HIS A 106 5.88 -0.96 0.68
N TRP A 107 5.80 -0.98 2.01
CA TRP A 107 6.53 -1.95 2.84
C TRP A 107 6.21 -3.41 2.45
N LYS A 108 4.93 -3.75 2.27
CA LYS A 108 4.53 -5.11 1.84
C LYS A 108 5.10 -5.44 0.46
N THR A 109 5.08 -4.50 -0.49
CA THR A 109 5.63 -4.69 -1.85
C THR A 109 7.13 -4.93 -1.81
N LEU A 110 7.88 -4.15 -1.02
CA LEU A 110 9.32 -4.34 -0.84
C LEU A 110 9.63 -5.72 -0.25
N CYS A 111 8.90 -6.12 0.78
CA CYS A 111 9.03 -7.46 1.36
C CYS A 111 8.70 -8.57 0.36
N ASN A 112 7.66 -8.40 -0.46
CA ASN A 112 7.25 -9.35 -1.50
C ASN A 112 8.30 -9.49 -2.61
N LEU A 113 8.87 -8.37 -3.06
CA LEU A 113 9.92 -8.36 -4.07
C LEU A 113 11.14 -9.16 -3.60
N VAL A 114 11.57 -8.96 -2.35
CA VAL A 114 12.75 -9.69 -1.83
C VAL A 114 12.45 -11.16 -1.57
N GLN A 115 11.25 -11.51 -1.08
CA GLN A 115 10.91 -12.89 -0.70
C GLN A 115 10.47 -13.76 -1.88
N PHE A 116 9.79 -13.16 -2.87
CA PHE A 116 9.08 -13.92 -3.90
C PHE A 116 9.37 -13.41 -5.32
N ASP A 117 10.18 -12.35 -5.49
CA ASP A 117 10.43 -11.70 -6.78
C ASP A 117 9.12 -11.35 -7.53
N ASN A 118 8.10 -10.92 -6.76
CA ASN A 118 6.76 -10.64 -7.27
C ASN A 118 6.20 -9.36 -6.63
N MET A 119 5.56 -8.51 -7.44
CA MET A 119 4.92 -7.27 -6.96
C MET A 119 3.49 -7.48 -6.45
N GLU A 120 2.79 -8.53 -6.90
CA GLU A 120 1.33 -8.66 -6.72
C GLU A 120 0.90 -9.36 -5.42
N GLY A 121 1.86 -9.70 -4.55
CA GLY A 121 1.59 -10.41 -3.30
C GLY A 121 1.33 -11.90 -3.54
N ALA A 122 2.32 -12.73 -3.23
CA ALA A 122 2.21 -14.18 -3.34
C ALA A 122 1.39 -14.79 -2.19
N GLY A 123 0.17 -14.29 -1.90
CA GLY A 123 -0.82 -14.88 -0.97
C GLY A 123 -0.35 -15.26 0.44
N GLY A 124 0.85 -14.86 0.86
CA GLY A 124 1.53 -15.30 2.06
C GLY A 124 1.80 -14.14 3.02
N VAL A 125 1.99 -14.46 4.31
CA VAL A 125 2.38 -13.48 5.33
C VAL A 125 3.82 -13.03 5.05
N VAL A 126 3.99 -11.82 4.52
CA VAL A 126 5.31 -11.20 4.35
C VAL A 126 5.94 -10.82 5.68
N ARG A 127 7.26 -10.98 5.77
CA ARG A 127 8.07 -10.58 6.93
C ARG A 127 9.14 -9.58 6.51
N SER A 128 9.56 -8.71 7.42
CA SER A 128 10.71 -7.83 7.15
C SER A 128 11.94 -8.67 6.85
N THR A 129 12.69 -8.24 5.84
CA THR A 129 13.94 -8.88 5.44
C THR A 129 15.01 -8.67 6.50
N GLN A 130 16.04 -9.52 6.48
CA GLN A 130 17.21 -9.36 7.36
C GLN A 130 18.40 -8.93 6.51
N PRO A 131 19.30 -8.08 7.04
CA PRO A 131 20.54 -7.78 6.36
C PRO A 131 21.34 -9.08 6.15
N SER A 132 22.02 -9.20 5.00
CA SER A 132 22.91 -10.33 4.74
C SER A 132 23.88 -10.51 5.90
N PRO A 133 24.04 -11.71 6.46
CA PRO A 133 25.02 -11.94 7.51
C PRO A 133 26.40 -11.57 6.95
N HIS A 134 27.10 -10.68 7.65
CA HIS A 134 28.49 -10.38 7.33
C HIS A 134 29.32 -11.66 7.46
N GLU A 135 29.91 -12.11 6.35
CA GLU A 135 30.88 -13.22 6.29
C GLU A 135 32.23 -12.82 6.92
#